data_AF-A0A9P4GEI6-F1
#
_entry.id   AF-A0A9P4GEI6-F1
#
_cell.length_a   1.000
_cell.length_b   1.000
_cell.length_c   1.000
_cell.angle_alpha   90.00
_cell.angle_beta   90.00
_cell.angle_gamma   90.00
#
_symmetry.space_group_name_H-M   'P 1'
#
loop_
_entity.id
_entity.type
_entity.pdbx_description
1 polymer ?
#
loop_
_entity_poly.entity_id
_entity_poly.type
_entity_poly.pdbx_seq_one_letter_code
_entity_poly.pdbx_strand_id
1 'polypeptide(L)'
;MSTSSINMGRPILRPAVHTAIHRPRVDANLPSRDSFIANQINVTTECSLCYEGFDENHAPARITGPMACNHVFGATCLRDWLMSDHPNANTCPMCRATLFRGEETRQEHHRRGYHIDEDNEEEFGFDEYYFQDYDEGTPYFREYDEEESYPWDYDTEEESESESESESEGESDIEQDGDDASDDGTAVTNEVDAHLSINEGGKTS
;
A
#
# COMPACT_ATOMS: atom_id res chain seq x y z
N MET A 1 -29.87 64.31 35.19
CA MET A 1 -30.63 63.25 34.49
C MET A 1 -29.94 63.03 33.15
N SER A 2 -28.98 62.10 33.08
CA SER A 2 -28.21 61.80 31.87
C SER A 2 -28.87 60.66 31.11
N THR A 3 -29.31 60.92 29.88
CA THR A 3 -29.85 59.91 28.97
C THR A 3 -28.70 59.29 28.18
N SER A 4 -28.34 58.06 28.53
CA SER A 4 -27.35 57.26 27.80
C SER A 4 -27.97 56.73 26.51
N SER A 5 -27.51 57.23 25.37
CA SER A 5 -27.89 56.74 24.05
C SER A 5 -27.16 55.43 23.74
N ILE A 6 -27.92 54.35 23.61
CA ILE A 6 -27.42 53.02 23.22
C ILE A 6 -27.26 53.02 21.69
N ASN A 7 -26.02 52.95 21.23
CA ASN A 7 -25.66 52.86 19.82
C ASN A 7 -25.86 51.41 19.35
N MET A 8 -26.91 51.14 18.58
CA MET A 8 -27.14 49.83 17.97
C MET A 8 -26.24 49.68 16.75
N GLY A 9 -25.13 48.96 16.93
CA GLY A 9 -24.18 48.62 15.88
C GLY A 9 -24.84 47.90 14.70
N ARG A 10 -24.54 48.37 13.48
CA ARG A 10 -25.05 47.78 12.24
C ARG A 10 -24.43 46.39 12.00
N PRO A 11 -25.22 45.37 11.61
CA PRO A 11 -24.69 44.05 11.29
C PRO A 11 -23.82 44.09 10.02
N ILE A 12 -22.61 43.52 10.13
CA ILE A 12 -21.67 43.37 9.02
C ILE A 12 -22.20 42.25 8.11
N LEU A 13 -22.88 42.63 7.03
CA LEU A 13 -23.26 41.72 5.96
C LEU A 13 -21.99 41.24 5.24
N ARG A 14 -21.59 40.00 5.49
CA ARG A 14 -20.49 39.35 4.76
C ARG A 14 -20.93 39.12 3.30
N PRO A 15 -20.12 39.50 2.30
CA PRO A 15 -20.44 39.23 0.90
C PRO A 15 -20.42 37.71 0.66
N ALA A 16 -21.46 37.21 -0.03
CA ALA A 16 -21.53 35.83 -0.47
C ALA A 16 -20.37 35.56 -1.45
N VAL A 17 -19.38 34.80 -1.01
CA VAL A 17 -18.35 34.24 -1.88
C VAL A 17 -19.00 33.16 -2.72
N HIS A 18 -19.47 33.54 -3.91
CA HIS A 18 -19.80 32.58 -4.96
C HIS A 18 -18.51 31.87 -5.34
N THR A 19 -18.24 30.72 -4.73
CA THR A 19 -17.25 29.76 -5.22
C THR A 19 -17.64 29.38 -6.64
N ALA A 20 -17.02 30.01 -7.62
CA ALA A 20 -17.12 29.64 -9.01
C ALA A 20 -16.65 28.19 -9.12
N ILE A 21 -17.60 27.28 -9.31
CA ILE A 21 -17.33 25.88 -9.64
C ILE A 21 -16.72 25.91 -11.05
N HIS A 22 -15.40 26.07 -11.10
CA HIS A 22 -14.65 25.92 -12.33
C HIS A 22 -14.79 24.46 -12.76
N ARG A 23 -15.68 24.21 -13.72
CA ARG A 23 -15.68 22.96 -14.47
C ARG A 23 -14.25 22.74 -14.97
N PRO A 24 -13.60 21.62 -14.64
CA PRO A 24 -12.26 21.34 -15.12
C PRO A 24 -12.29 21.42 -16.64
N ARG A 25 -11.37 22.22 -17.21
CA ARG A 25 -11.20 22.29 -18.66
C ARG A 25 -10.85 20.88 -19.10
N VAL A 26 -11.69 20.29 -19.95
CA VAL A 26 -11.36 19.04 -20.63
C VAL A 26 -10.12 19.35 -21.47
N ASP A 27 -8.97 18.87 -21.00
CA ASP A 27 -7.68 19.25 -21.56
C ASP A 27 -7.65 18.84 -23.05
N ALA A 28 -7.26 19.76 -23.93
CA ALA A 28 -7.24 19.56 -25.38
C ALA A 28 -6.20 18.51 -25.85
N ASN A 29 -5.68 17.70 -24.93
CA ASN A 29 -4.61 16.72 -25.14
C ASN A 29 -5.01 15.30 -24.73
N LEU A 30 -6.31 15.05 -24.50
CA LEU A 30 -6.77 13.67 -24.26
C LEU A 30 -6.63 12.83 -25.54
N PRO A 31 -6.12 11.59 -25.45
CA PRO A 31 -6.05 10.68 -26.60
C PRO A 31 -7.45 10.34 -27.12
N SER A 32 -7.54 9.96 -28.39
CA SER A 32 -8.79 9.39 -28.92
C SER A 32 -9.12 8.09 -28.18
N ARG A 33 -10.42 7.74 -28.12
CA ARG A 33 -10.90 6.50 -27.49
C ARG A 33 -10.12 5.28 -27.98
N ASP A 34 -9.95 5.15 -29.29
CA ASP A 34 -9.30 3.98 -29.88
C ASP A 34 -7.79 3.97 -29.60
N SER A 35 -7.14 5.15 -29.57
CA SER A 35 -5.73 5.27 -29.15
C SER A 35 -5.53 4.90 -27.69
N PHE A 36 -6.46 5.30 -26.81
CA PHE A 36 -6.45 4.94 -25.40
C PHE A 36 -6.60 3.42 -25.20
N ILE A 37 -7.60 2.81 -25.85
CA ILE A 37 -7.84 1.36 -25.75
C ILE A 37 -6.62 0.57 -26.26
N ALA A 38 -6.00 1.02 -27.35
CA ALA A 38 -4.85 0.32 -27.95
C ALA A 38 -3.55 0.46 -27.15
N ASN A 39 -3.30 1.61 -26.50
CA ASN A 39 -1.97 1.93 -25.96
C ASN A 39 -1.93 2.16 -24.45
N GLN A 40 -3.07 2.37 -23.79
CA GLN A 40 -3.12 2.73 -22.36
C GLN A 40 -3.77 1.68 -21.47
N ILE A 41 -4.21 0.55 -22.02
CA ILE A 41 -4.68 -0.59 -21.22
C ILE A 41 -3.50 -1.56 -21.05
N ASN A 42 -2.88 -1.54 -19.87
CA ASN A 42 -1.87 -2.54 -19.50
C ASN A 42 -2.58 -3.78 -18.94
N VAL A 43 -2.54 -4.87 -19.70
CA VAL A 43 -3.02 -6.18 -19.25
C VAL A 43 -1.82 -6.92 -18.66
N THR A 44 -1.82 -7.08 -17.34
CA THR A 44 -0.82 -7.91 -16.65
C THR A 44 -1.28 -9.35 -16.68
N THR A 45 -0.51 -10.24 -17.30
CA THR A 45 -0.77 -11.70 -17.33
C THR A 45 0.10 -12.47 -16.34
N GLU A 46 1.07 -11.80 -15.73
CA GLU A 46 2.07 -12.38 -14.83
C GLU A 46 2.17 -11.60 -13.51
N CYS A 47 2.55 -12.32 -12.46
CA CYS A 47 2.75 -11.77 -11.13
C CYS A 47 4.10 -11.05 -11.04
N SER A 48 4.10 -9.82 -10.52
CA SER A 48 5.32 -9.02 -10.37
C SER A 48 6.27 -9.50 -9.24
N LEU A 49 5.87 -10.47 -8.42
CA LEU A 49 6.68 -11.02 -7.33
C LEU A 49 7.42 -12.30 -7.74
N CYS A 50 6.73 -13.27 -8.35
CA CYS A 50 7.34 -14.53 -8.77
C CYS A 50 7.62 -14.61 -10.28
N TYR A 51 7.07 -13.68 -11.08
CA TYR A 51 7.14 -13.68 -12.55
C TYR A 51 6.47 -14.89 -13.23
N GLU A 52 5.52 -15.53 -12.53
CA GLU A 52 4.71 -16.62 -13.08
C GLU A 52 3.35 -16.09 -13.55
N GLY A 53 2.73 -16.82 -14.48
CA GLY A 53 1.39 -16.51 -14.99
C GLY A 53 0.32 -16.65 -13.90
N PHE A 54 -0.76 -15.88 -14.03
CA PHE A 54 -1.90 -16.05 -13.13
C PHE A 54 -2.70 -17.32 -13.46
N ASP A 55 -2.95 -18.15 -12.45
CA ASP A 55 -3.76 -19.38 -12.53
C ASP A 55 -4.76 -19.47 -11.35
N GLU A 56 -5.43 -20.62 -11.18
CA GLU A 56 -6.42 -20.84 -10.11
C GLU A 56 -5.81 -20.76 -8.70
N ASN A 57 -4.57 -21.20 -8.54
CA ASN A 57 -3.84 -21.17 -7.27
C ASN A 57 -3.07 -19.85 -7.08
N HIS A 58 -2.86 -19.13 -8.16
CA HIS A 58 -2.11 -17.89 -8.27
C HIS A 58 -3.00 -16.77 -8.81
N ALA A 59 -4.22 -16.66 -8.29
CA ALA A 59 -5.21 -15.71 -8.80
C ALA A 59 -4.72 -14.25 -8.68
N PRO A 60 -5.03 -13.38 -9.65
CA PRO A 60 -4.62 -11.99 -9.60
C PRO A 60 -5.39 -11.25 -8.50
N ALA A 61 -4.65 -10.63 -7.58
CA ALA A 61 -5.15 -9.86 -6.46
C ALA A 61 -4.64 -8.42 -6.51
N ARG A 62 -5.48 -7.49 -6.03
CA ARG A 62 -5.15 -6.08 -5.86
C ARG A 62 -5.49 -5.64 -4.44
N ILE A 63 -4.67 -4.77 -3.89
CA ILE A 63 -4.87 -4.17 -2.58
C ILE A 63 -6.07 -3.21 -2.66
N THR A 64 -7.02 -3.35 -1.73
CA THR A 64 -8.20 -2.48 -1.61
C THR A 64 -8.17 -1.70 -0.31
N GLY A 65 -9.01 -0.64 -0.20
CA GLY A 65 -9.10 0.21 0.97
C GLY A 65 -8.53 1.63 0.79
N PRO A 66 -8.41 2.40 1.87
CA PRO A 66 -8.05 3.83 1.80
C PRO A 66 -6.61 4.08 1.33
N MET A 67 -5.71 3.12 1.54
CA MET A 67 -4.31 3.16 1.08
C MET A 67 -4.09 2.27 -0.15
N ALA A 68 -5.14 1.97 -0.91
CA ALA A 68 -5.08 1.11 -2.09
C ALA A 68 -4.18 1.72 -3.17
N CYS A 69 -3.43 0.83 -3.83
CA CYS A 69 -2.68 1.14 -5.04
C CYS A 69 -3.12 0.22 -6.18
N ASN A 70 -2.85 0.61 -7.43
CA ASN A 70 -3.30 -0.13 -8.61
C ASN A 70 -2.39 -1.30 -9.02
N HIS A 71 -1.51 -1.76 -8.14
CA HIS A 71 -0.60 -2.87 -8.44
C HIS A 71 -1.29 -4.22 -8.26
N VAL A 72 -1.04 -5.14 -9.20
CA VAL A 72 -1.61 -6.48 -9.25
C VAL A 72 -0.51 -7.50 -8.96
N PHE A 73 -0.85 -8.50 -8.14
CA PHE A 73 0.04 -9.56 -7.67
C PHE A 73 -0.71 -10.88 -7.65
N GLY A 74 -0.01 -12.01 -7.55
CA GLY A 74 -0.64 -13.28 -7.18
C GLY A 74 -1.15 -13.22 -5.74
N ALA A 75 -2.35 -13.72 -5.48
CA ALA A 75 -2.98 -13.69 -4.16
C ALA A 75 -2.13 -14.39 -3.09
N THR A 76 -1.52 -15.52 -3.44
CA THR A 76 -0.61 -16.28 -2.58
C THR A 76 0.67 -15.50 -2.32
N CYS A 77 1.36 -15.02 -3.37
CA CYS A 77 2.59 -14.22 -3.20
C CYS A 77 2.38 -12.94 -2.40
N LEU A 78 1.27 -12.23 -2.61
CA LEU A 78 0.98 -11.03 -1.83
C LEU A 78 0.76 -11.37 -0.36
N ARG A 79 0.04 -12.47 -0.06
CA ARG A 79 -0.16 -12.93 1.31
C ARG A 79 1.17 -13.30 1.96
N ASP A 80 2.01 -14.06 1.27
CA ASP A 80 3.32 -14.48 1.76
C ASP A 80 4.24 -13.29 2.04
N TRP A 81 4.22 -12.28 1.16
CA TRP A 81 4.94 -11.02 1.37
C TRP A 81 4.48 -10.32 2.66
N LEU A 82 3.17 -10.16 2.82
CA LEU A 82 2.59 -9.46 3.98
C LEU A 82 2.78 -10.22 5.30
N MET A 83 2.87 -11.55 5.24
CA MET A 83 3.11 -12.42 6.40
C MET A 83 4.59 -12.68 6.67
N SER A 84 5.50 -12.19 5.83
CA SER A 84 6.93 -12.37 6.03
C SER A 84 7.46 -11.48 7.17
N ASP A 85 8.53 -11.93 7.82
CA ASP A 85 9.26 -11.13 8.83
C ASP A 85 10.10 -9.99 8.21
N HIS A 86 9.83 -9.65 6.94
CA HIS A 86 10.57 -8.59 6.26
C HIS A 86 10.19 -7.24 6.87
N PRO A 87 11.15 -6.33 7.15
CA PRO A 87 10.86 -5.04 7.79
C PRO A 87 9.89 -4.16 6.98
N ASN A 88 9.77 -4.42 5.68
CA ASN A 88 8.87 -3.70 4.76
C ASN A 88 7.65 -4.53 4.35
N ALA A 89 7.35 -5.64 5.02
CA ALA A 89 6.18 -6.48 4.76
C ALA A 89 4.87 -5.67 4.87
N ASN A 90 4.88 -4.59 5.64
CA ASN A 90 3.74 -3.67 5.77
C ASN A 90 3.58 -2.66 4.62
N THR A 91 4.34 -2.81 3.53
CA THR A 91 4.30 -1.91 2.37
C THR A 91 4.04 -2.66 1.07
N CYS A 92 3.49 -1.96 0.07
CA CYS A 92 3.33 -2.50 -1.28
C CYS A 92 4.70 -2.76 -1.94
N PRO A 93 4.95 -3.96 -2.51
CA PRO A 93 6.24 -4.28 -3.15
C PRO A 93 6.62 -3.35 -4.32
N MET A 94 5.63 -2.81 -5.03
CA MET A 94 5.87 -2.02 -6.26
C MET A 94 6.04 -0.53 -5.98
N CYS A 95 5.16 0.07 -5.17
CA CYS A 95 5.21 1.51 -4.90
C CYS A 95 5.61 1.90 -3.48
N ARG A 96 5.83 0.92 -2.59
CA ARG A 96 6.17 1.12 -1.18
C ARG A 96 5.13 1.93 -0.38
N ALA A 97 3.88 2.01 -0.88
CA ALA A 97 2.79 2.58 -0.10
C ALA A 97 2.56 1.75 1.16
N THR A 98 2.47 2.41 2.32
CA THR A 98 2.22 1.76 3.61
C THR A 98 0.78 1.23 3.65
N LEU A 99 0.65 -0.08 3.87
CA LEU A 99 -0.63 -0.79 3.85
C LEU A 99 -1.23 -0.90 5.26
N PHE A 100 -0.37 -1.13 6.25
CA PHE A 100 -0.71 -1.17 7.67
C PHE A 100 0.47 -0.71 8.52
N ARG A 101 0.21 -0.43 9.80
CA ARG A 101 1.29 -0.13 10.76
C ARG A 101 2.09 -1.42 10.97
N GLY A 102 3.39 -1.37 10.67
CA GLY A 102 4.27 -2.47 10.99
C GLY A 102 4.38 -2.65 12.50
N GLU A 103 4.67 -3.87 12.95
CA GLU A 103 5.12 -4.08 14.32
C GLU A 103 6.48 -3.39 14.44
N GLU A 104 6.52 -2.26 15.16
CA GLU A 104 7.77 -1.58 15.45
C GLU A 104 8.66 -2.59 16.19
N THR A 105 9.64 -3.16 15.48
CA THR A 105 10.67 -3.92 16.17
C THR A 105 11.30 -2.96 17.17
N ARG A 106 11.18 -3.29 18.44
CA ARG A 106 11.60 -2.50 19.61
C ARG A 106 13.09 -2.09 19.58
N GLN A 107 13.83 -2.50 18.54
CA GLN A 107 15.24 -2.26 18.30
C GLN A 107 15.52 -0.90 17.61
N GLU A 108 14.60 -0.29 16.87
CA GLU A 108 14.91 0.98 16.17
C GLU A 108 14.92 2.22 17.08
N HIS A 109 14.25 2.17 18.23
CA HIS A 109 14.41 3.21 19.27
C HIS A 109 15.84 3.26 19.84
N HIS A 110 16.67 2.25 19.62
CA HIS A 110 18.08 2.26 20.03
C HIS A 110 19.02 2.82 18.95
N ARG A 111 18.64 2.82 17.67
CA ARG A 111 19.47 3.38 16.59
C ARG A 111 19.32 4.90 16.44
N ARG A 112 18.21 5.46 16.93
CA ARG A 112 18.01 6.90 17.10
C ARG A 112 18.14 7.34 18.56
N GLY A 113 18.70 6.48 19.41
CA GLY A 113 19.19 6.86 20.72
C GLY A 113 20.36 7.80 20.52
N TYR A 114 20.20 9.03 21.00
CA TYR A 114 21.31 9.94 21.24
C TYR A 114 22.43 9.17 21.91
N HIS A 115 23.58 9.03 21.23
CA HIS A 115 24.82 8.63 21.86
C HIS A 115 25.16 9.77 22.82
N ILE A 116 24.76 9.64 24.08
CA ILE A 116 25.26 10.48 25.15
C ILE A 116 26.69 9.98 25.33
N ASP A 117 27.63 10.63 24.66
CA ASP A 117 29.04 10.42 24.95
C ASP A 117 29.23 10.74 26.44
N GLU A 118 29.42 9.71 27.26
CA GLU A 118 29.67 9.81 28.71
C GLU A 118 30.97 10.58 29.03
N ASP A 119 31.72 11.00 28.01
CA ASP A 119 33.02 11.65 28.14
C ASP A 119 32.98 13.17 27.88
N ASN A 120 31.81 13.75 27.53
CA ASN A 120 31.68 15.20 27.40
C ASN A 120 31.01 15.81 28.64
N GLU A 121 31.77 15.85 29.73
CA GLU A 121 31.43 16.54 30.98
C GLU A 121 31.44 18.07 30.84
N GLU A 122 31.75 18.62 29.67
CA GLU A 122 31.69 20.06 29.42
C GLU A 122 30.24 20.54 29.23
N GLU A 123 29.59 20.79 30.37
CA GLU A 123 28.84 22.01 30.66
C GLU A 123 28.02 22.59 29.49
N PHE A 124 27.15 21.77 28.88
CA PHE A 124 26.05 22.34 28.11
C PHE A 124 24.96 22.77 29.07
N GLY A 125 25.03 24.07 29.40
CA GLY A 125 24.02 24.80 30.14
C GLY A 125 22.64 24.42 29.65
N PHE A 126 21.89 23.79 30.57
CA PHE A 126 20.45 23.68 30.53
C PHE A 126 19.88 25.09 30.58
N ASP A 127 19.89 25.80 29.45
CA ASP A 127 19.03 26.96 29.25
C ASP A 127 17.61 26.40 29.19
N GLU A 128 17.04 26.28 30.38
CA GLU A 128 15.73 26.77 30.82
C GLU A 128 14.94 27.56 29.75
N TYR A 129 14.66 26.93 28.61
CA TYR A 129 13.90 27.54 27.53
C TYR A 129 12.42 27.23 27.72
N TYR A 130 11.77 28.10 28.50
CA TYR A 130 10.38 28.55 28.37
C TYR A 130 9.33 27.50 28.00
N PHE A 131 8.77 26.86 29.02
CA PHE A 131 7.42 26.31 29.00
C PHE A 131 6.57 26.95 30.10
N GLN A 132 6.44 28.27 30.05
CA GLN A 132 5.44 29.10 30.73
C GLN A 132 4.99 30.04 29.61
N ASP A 133 3.96 29.69 28.83
CA ASP A 133 2.62 30.21 29.04
C ASP A 133 1.57 29.29 28.34
N TYR A 134 1.26 28.14 28.93
CA TYR A 134 -0.03 27.51 28.65
C TYR A 134 -1.08 28.21 29.50
N ASP A 135 -1.68 29.22 28.87
CA ASP A 135 -2.85 29.95 29.31
C ASP A 135 -3.94 28.96 29.78
N GLU A 136 -4.36 29.15 31.03
CA GLU A 136 -5.46 28.46 31.70
C GLU A 136 -6.77 28.72 30.93
N GLY A 137 -7.05 27.98 29.86
CA GLY A 137 -8.15 28.38 28.99
C GLY A 137 -8.75 27.37 28.01
N THR A 138 -8.40 26.08 28.05
CA THR A 138 -9.13 25.08 27.28
C THR A 138 -10.05 24.26 28.19
N PRO A 139 -11.35 24.62 28.30
CA PRO A 139 -12.35 23.71 28.81
C PRO A 139 -12.60 22.66 27.73
N TYR A 140 -11.66 21.74 27.55
CA TYR A 140 -11.87 20.54 26.74
C TYR A 140 -12.58 19.47 27.59
N PHE A 141 -13.62 19.90 28.31
CA PHE A 141 -14.67 19.01 28.78
C PHE A 141 -15.74 19.05 27.69
N ARG A 142 -15.49 18.30 26.61
CA ARG A 142 -16.58 17.90 25.74
C ARG A 142 -17.38 16.93 26.58
N GLU A 143 -18.47 17.41 27.19
CA GLU A 143 -19.53 16.54 27.70
C GLU A 143 -19.84 15.57 26.56
N TYR A 144 -19.44 14.32 26.77
CA TYR A 144 -19.90 13.21 25.97
C TYR A 144 -21.37 13.07 26.33
N ASP A 145 -22.26 13.53 25.45
CA ASP A 145 -23.68 13.19 25.53
C ASP A 145 -23.77 11.65 25.50
N GLU A 146 -24.21 11.10 26.63
CA GLU A 146 -24.19 9.68 27.00
C GLU A 146 -25.34 8.88 26.34
N GLU A 147 -25.92 9.37 25.24
CA GLU A 147 -27.16 8.82 24.66
C GLU A 147 -27.11 8.38 23.19
N GLU A 148 -25.92 8.21 22.59
CA GLU A 148 -25.85 7.39 21.38
C GLU A 148 -25.69 5.92 21.75
N SER A 149 -26.85 5.32 22.06
CA SER A 149 -27.08 3.88 22.02
C SER A 149 -26.63 3.38 20.65
N TYR A 150 -25.44 2.81 20.55
CA TYR A 150 -25.00 2.10 19.36
C TYR A 150 -25.74 0.76 19.29
N PRO A 151 -26.76 0.62 18.42
CA PRO A 151 -27.50 -0.62 18.24
C PRO A 151 -26.85 -1.33 17.05
N TRP A 152 -25.69 -1.92 17.29
CA TRP A 152 -25.21 -2.97 16.38
C TRP A 152 -25.68 -4.29 16.99
N ASP A 153 -26.92 -4.64 16.68
CA ASP A 153 -27.40 -6.00 16.73
C ASP A 153 -26.48 -6.80 15.78
N TYR A 154 -25.48 -7.47 16.35
CA TYR A 154 -24.76 -8.54 15.66
C TYR A 154 -25.77 -9.66 15.45
N ASP A 155 -26.44 -9.63 14.28
CA ASP A 155 -27.12 -10.79 13.74
C ASP A 155 -26.11 -11.92 13.60
N THR A 156 -26.17 -12.82 14.57
CA THR A 156 -25.47 -14.10 14.58
C THR A 156 -26.42 -15.10 13.94
N GLU A 157 -26.43 -15.14 12.61
CA GLU A 157 -26.91 -16.30 11.86
C GLU A 157 -25.70 -17.23 11.75
N GLU A 158 -25.42 -18.11 12.72
CA GLU A 158 -26.06 -19.41 12.95
C GLU A 158 -26.51 -20.12 11.65
N GLU A 159 -25.69 -21.11 11.30
CA GLU A 159 -26.05 -22.36 10.64
C GLU A 159 -26.43 -22.32 9.16
N SER A 160 -25.50 -22.80 8.31
CA SER A 160 -25.93 -23.68 7.23
C SER A 160 -24.87 -24.75 7.00
N GLU A 161 -25.31 -25.97 7.23
CA GLU A 161 -24.56 -27.19 7.29
C GLU A 161 -23.97 -27.60 5.94
N SER A 162 -22.85 -28.29 6.06
CA SER A 162 -22.20 -29.10 5.05
C SER A 162 -23.13 -30.16 4.46
N GLU A 163 -23.24 -30.22 3.13
CA GLU A 163 -23.46 -31.49 2.43
C GLU A 163 -22.51 -31.58 1.24
N SER A 164 -21.47 -32.39 1.45
CA SER A 164 -20.53 -32.87 0.45
C SER A 164 -21.19 -34.03 -0.31
N GLU A 165 -21.45 -33.85 -1.60
CA GLU A 165 -21.77 -34.97 -2.48
C GLU A 165 -20.62 -35.19 -3.46
N SER A 166 -19.89 -36.26 -3.16
CA SER A 166 -18.87 -36.89 -3.98
C SER A 166 -19.53 -37.85 -4.97
N GLU A 167 -19.35 -37.63 -6.26
CA GLU A 167 -19.56 -38.63 -7.32
C GLU A 167 -18.36 -38.50 -8.27
N SER A 168 -17.30 -39.30 -8.13
CA SER A 168 -17.13 -40.69 -8.57
C SER A 168 -17.13 -40.88 -10.09
N GLU A 169 -15.95 -41.29 -10.55
CA GLU A 169 -15.74 -42.26 -11.65
C GLU A 169 -15.85 -41.76 -13.10
N GLY A 170 -14.67 -41.47 -13.66
CA GLY A 170 -14.43 -41.38 -15.09
C GLY A 170 -13.05 -41.97 -15.41
N GLU A 171 -12.89 -43.28 -15.24
CA GLU A 171 -11.79 -44.04 -15.84
C GLU A 171 -11.98 -44.04 -17.36
N SER A 172 -11.05 -43.41 -18.09
CA SER A 172 -10.93 -43.64 -19.53
C SER A 172 -9.53 -44.15 -19.82
N ASP A 173 -9.43 -45.48 -19.92
CA ASP A 173 -8.32 -46.19 -20.51
C ASP A 173 -8.14 -45.72 -21.96
N ILE A 174 -7.05 -45.00 -22.22
CA ILE A 174 -6.59 -44.71 -23.57
C ILE A 174 -5.39 -45.64 -23.82
N GLU A 175 -5.65 -46.73 -24.54
CA GLU A 175 -4.61 -47.57 -25.11
C GLU A 175 -3.92 -46.79 -26.24
N GLN A 176 -2.71 -46.30 -25.97
CA GLN A 176 -1.81 -45.82 -27.03
C GLN A 176 -0.89 -46.96 -27.45
N ASP A 177 -1.42 -47.78 -28.36
CA ASP A 177 -0.60 -48.54 -29.30
C ASP A 177 -0.11 -47.58 -30.39
N GLY A 178 1.20 -47.49 -30.55
CA GLY A 178 1.81 -46.58 -31.51
C GLY A 178 3.33 -46.69 -31.52
N ASP A 179 3.81 -47.88 -31.88
CA ASP A 179 5.16 -48.05 -32.40
C ASP A 179 5.37 -47.09 -33.59
N ASP A 180 6.35 -46.19 -33.53
CA ASP A 180 7.18 -45.95 -34.69
C ASP A 180 8.56 -45.41 -34.31
N ALA A 181 9.56 -46.14 -34.77
CA ALA A 181 10.97 -45.88 -34.57
C ALA A 181 11.50 -45.10 -35.78
N SER A 182 12.12 -43.94 -35.54
CA SER A 182 13.08 -43.29 -36.44
C SER A 182 13.80 -42.22 -35.61
N ASP A 183 15.06 -42.42 -35.21
CA ASP A 183 16.23 -42.18 -36.05
C ASP A 183 16.30 -40.72 -36.53
N ASP A 184 17.11 -39.91 -35.84
CA ASP A 184 18.28 -39.26 -36.45
C ASP A 184 18.92 -38.36 -35.40
N GLY A 185 20.19 -38.64 -35.10
CA GLY A 185 20.98 -37.85 -34.18
C GLY A 185 21.43 -36.55 -34.82
N THR A 186 21.24 -35.45 -34.13
CA THR A 186 22.09 -34.27 -34.33
C THR A 186 22.57 -33.74 -32.99
N ALA A 187 23.78 -34.17 -32.63
CA ALA A 187 24.61 -33.49 -31.66
C ALA A 187 24.98 -32.12 -32.25
N VAL A 188 24.51 -31.04 -31.64
CA VAL A 188 25.02 -29.69 -31.91
C VAL A 188 25.63 -29.18 -30.61
N THR A 189 26.92 -29.47 -30.44
CA THR A 189 27.78 -28.82 -29.45
C THR A 189 28.03 -27.39 -29.92
N ASN A 190 27.39 -26.41 -29.28
CA ASN A 190 27.81 -25.01 -29.38
C ASN A 190 28.57 -24.63 -28.12
N GLU A 191 29.86 -24.98 -28.12
CA GLU A 191 30.87 -24.26 -27.37
C GLU A 191 31.08 -22.91 -28.06
N VAL A 192 30.70 -21.82 -27.40
CA VAL A 192 31.26 -20.50 -27.71
C VAL A 192 31.77 -19.87 -26.43
N ASP A 193 33.08 -20.05 -26.26
CA ASP A 193 33.99 -19.14 -25.58
C ASP A 193 33.59 -17.67 -25.77
N ALA A 194 33.38 -16.96 -24.67
CA ALA A 194 33.54 -15.52 -24.63
C ALA A 194 34.04 -15.09 -23.25
N HIS A 195 35.37 -15.08 -23.15
CA HIS A 195 36.15 -14.26 -22.25
C HIS A 195 35.54 -12.86 -22.07
N LEU A 196 35.24 -12.46 -20.84
CA LEU A 196 35.14 -11.04 -20.49
C LEU A 196 36.00 -10.75 -19.27
N SER A 197 36.97 -9.86 -19.55
CA SER A 197 38.07 -9.43 -18.73
C SER A 197 37.63 -8.68 -17.47
N ILE A 198 38.27 -9.06 -16.37
CA ILE A 198 38.60 -8.22 -15.22
C ILE A 198 39.22 -6.89 -15.68
N ASN A 199 38.52 -5.79 -15.43
CA ASN A 199 39.10 -4.45 -15.44
C ASN A 199 39.38 -4.05 -13.98
N GLU A 200 40.62 -4.27 -13.56
CA GLU A 200 41.20 -3.63 -12.38
C GLU A 200 41.78 -2.27 -12.78
N GLY A 201 41.61 -1.26 -11.91
CA GLY A 201 42.53 -0.13 -11.82
C GLY A 201 42.04 1.21 -12.37
N GLY A 202 41.87 2.17 -11.47
CA GLY A 202 41.61 3.57 -11.82
C GLY A 202 41.53 4.52 -10.62
N LYS A 203 42.47 4.39 -9.69
CA LYS A 203 42.69 5.32 -8.58
C LYS A 203 43.63 6.43 -9.06
N THR A 204 43.17 7.68 -9.14
CA THR A 204 44.04 8.86 -9.17
C THR A 204 43.49 9.93 -8.25
N SER A 205 44.42 10.51 -7.51
CA SER A 205 44.32 11.48 -6.44
C SER A 205 43.69 12.82 -6.81
#